data_AF-A0A958K5C1-F1
#
_entry.id   AF-A0A958K5C1-F1
#
_cell.length_a   1.000
_cell.length_b   1.000
_cell.length_c   1.000
_cell.angle_alpha   90.00
_cell.angle_beta   90.00
_cell.angle_gamma   90.00
#
_symmetry.space_group_name_H-M   'P 1'
#
loop_
_entity.id
_entity.type
_entity.pdbx_description
1 polymer ?
#
loop_
_entity_poly.entity_id
_entity_poly.type
_entity_poly.pdbx_seq_one_letter_code
_entity_poly.pdbx_strand_id
1 'polypeptide(L)'
;VLGRAYIAEICLPNNRQMGVNTFTGDGRTPYTFAHELGHNLGADHDNSKPESIMFPDILTPPQKNFSNSTINVIYDHVAQFGPGCLFQSGEPFPNPGQGPQPTPTPPPGQNPVSPTAISLSLSGSLNKNGKFSATINLDQTRPDCVVSLKGSPKRNKISAGNTLASYSGAQVTQSYSTTVPFKASAKKGAPKAYLQAFATCGGSTTASSEIVTLKPGQVRSKKNKVSIGAWIKKLKKQLS
;
A
#
# COMPACT_ATOMS: atom_id res chain seq x y z
N VAL A 1 -6.40 -24.45 -5.06
CA VAL A 1 -5.43 -23.39 -5.43
C VAL A 1 -6.17 -22.09 -5.68
N LEU A 2 -5.68 -20.99 -5.12
CA LEU A 2 -6.23 -19.63 -5.34
C LEU A 2 -5.50 -18.91 -6.47
N GLY A 3 -4.35 -19.40 -6.91
CA GLY A 3 -3.70 -18.98 -8.13
C GLY A 3 -2.88 -20.10 -8.78
N ARG A 4 -2.33 -19.79 -9.95
CA ARG A 4 -1.34 -20.61 -10.64
C ARG A 4 -0.49 -19.70 -11.53
N ALA A 5 0.81 -19.88 -11.47
CA ALA A 5 1.79 -19.24 -12.35
C ALA A 5 2.76 -20.27 -12.92
N TYR A 6 3.42 -19.90 -14.01
CA TYR A 6 4.61 -20.62 -14.44
C TYR A 6 5.81 -20.23 -13.58
N ILE A 7 6.78 -21.13 -13.44
CA ILE A 7 7.97 -20.88 -12.61
C ILE A 7 9.10 -20.35 -13.50
N ALA A 8 9.76 -19.28 -13.04
CA ALA A 8 10.94 -18.68 -13.67
C ALA A 8 10.71 -18.20 -15.12
N GLU A 9 9.53 -17.68 -15.43
CA GLU A 9 9.21 -17.27 -16.80
C GLU A 9 9.35 -15.77 -17.07
N ILE A 10 9.37 -14.92 -16.04
CA ILE A 10 9.54 -13.47 -16.24
C ILE A 10 10.80 -13.21 -17.07
N CYS A 11 10.62 -12.41 -18.13
CA CYS A 11 11.65 -12.02 -19.09
C CYS A 11 12.16 -13.10 -20.06
N LEU A 12 11.62 -14.31 -20.02
CA LEU A 12 11.90 -15.31 -21.02
C LEU A 12 11.02 -15.13 -22.27
N PRO A 13 11.53 -15.45 -23.48
CA PRO A 13 10.84 -15.18 -24.73
C PRO A 13 9.67 -16.15 -25.03
N ASN A 14 9.25 -16.99 -24.09
CA ASN A 14 8.35 -18.12 -24.35
C ASN A 14 6.86 -17.83 -24.10
N ASN A 15 6.46 -16.56 -23.97
CA ASN A 15 5.08 -16.11 -23.72
C ASN A 15 4.41 -16.72 -22.48
N ARG A 16 5.18 -17.22 -21.50
CA ARG A 16 4.64 -17.81 -20.25
C ARG A 16 4.77 -16.90 -19.03
N GLN A 17 4.99 -15.60 -19.26
CA GLN A 17 5.11 -14.54 -18.25
C GLN A 17 3.76 -14.18 -17.61
N MET A 18 3.02 -15.17 -17.10
CA MET A 18 1.66 -14.97 -16.63
C MET A 18 1.33 -15.83 -15.41
N GLY A 19 0.45 -15.28 -14.58
CA GLY A 19 -0.23 -16.00 -13.51
C GLY A 19 -1.73 -15.69 -13.54
N VAL A 20 -2.53 -16.61 -13.03
CA VAL A 20 -3.97 -16.42 -12.87
C VAL A 20 -4.34 -16.54 -11.41
N ASN A 21 -5.16 -15.61 -10.93
CA ASN A 21 -5.57 -15.55 -9.53
C ASN A 21 -7.08 -15.49 -9.42
N THR A 22 -7.62 -16.23 -8.46
CA THR A 22 -9.01 -16.13 -8.04
C THR A 22 -9.17 -14.87 -7.21
N PHE A 23 -10.13 -14.03 -7.58
CA PHE A 23 -10.51 -12.90 -6.75
C PHE A 23 -11.23 -13.39 -5.49
N THR A 24 -10.63 -13.18 -4.32
CA THR A 24 -11.16 -13.69 -3.04
C THR A 24 -12.18 -12.74 -2.39
N GLY A 25 -12.27 -11.48 -2.84
CA GLY A 25 -13.16 -10.48 -2.26
C GLY A 25 -12.73 -9.93 -0.90
N ASP A 26 -11.55 -10.33 -0.40
CA ASP A 26 -10.99 -9.95 0.89
C ASP A 26 -9.52 -9.54 0.78
N GLY A 27 -8.85 -9.39 1.94
CA GLY A 27 -7.46 -8.98 2.01
C GLY A 27 -6.44 -9.98 1.48
N ARG A 28 -6.83 -11.20 1.05
CA ARG A 28 -5.89 -12.25 0.58
C ARG A 28 -5.50 -12.11 -0.88
N THR A 29 -6.34 -11.48 -1.71
CA THR A 29 -6.06 -11.27 -3.14
C THR A 29 -4.65 -10.70 -3.42
N PRO A 30 -4.18 -9.62 -2.75
CA PRO A 30 -2.83 -9.10 -3.00
C PRO A 30 -1.71 -10.08 -2.61
N TYR A 31 -1.90 -10.91 -1.59
CA TYR A 31 -0.89 -11.90 -1.17
C TYR A 31 -0.85 -13.10 -2.11
N THR A 32 -2.01 -13.53 -2.62
CA THR A 32 -2.06 -14.53 -3.70
C THR A 32 -1.34 -13.97 -4.94
N PHE A 33 -1.53 -12.69 -5.26
CA PHE A 33 -0.80 -12.06 -6.38
C PHE A 33 0.71 -12.06 -6.16
N ALA A 34 1.16 -11.69 -4.97
CA ALA A 34 2.59 -11.74 -4.63
C ALA A 34 3.17 -13.17 -4.70
N HIS A 35 2.40 -14.18 -4.27
CA HIS A 35 2.78 -15.59 -4.36
C HIS A 35 2.98 -16.05 -5.82
N GLU A 36 1.98 -15.82 -6.67
CA GLU A 36 2.08 -16.18 -8.09
C GLU A 36 3.13 -15.36 -8.85
N LEU A 37 3.40 -14.12 -8.42
CA LEU A 37 4.51 -13.33 -8.95
C LEU A 37 5.86 -13.93 -8.52
N GLY A 38 5.99 -14.42 -7.28
CA GLY A 38 7.17 -15.13 -6.79
C GLY A 38 7.49 -16.35 -7.64
N HIS A 39 6.48 -17.16 -8.00
CA HIS A 39 6.65 -18.26 -8.97
C HIS A 39 7.19 -17.76 -10.31
N ASN A 40 6.59 -16.74 -10.92
CA ASN A 40 7.07 -16.20 -12.19
C ASN A 40 8.52 -15.68 -12.13
N LEU A 41 8.99 -15.30 -10.93
CA LEU A 41 10.37 -14.90 -10.62
C LEU A 41 11.26 -16.07 -10.14
N GLY A 42 10.82 -17.32 -10.31
CA GLY A 42 11.60 -18.53 -10.09
C GLY A 42 11.47 -19.19 -8.72
N ALA A 43 10.76 -18.59 -7.77
CA ALA A 43 10.59 -19.18 -6.45
C ALA A 43 9.66 -20.40 -6.49
N ASP A 44 10.07 -21.51 -5.87
CA ASP A 44 9.18 -22.62 -5.53
C ASP A 44 8.48 -22.35 -4.19
N HIS A 45 7.54 -23.21 -3.81
CA HIS A 45 6.96 -23.16 -2.49
C HIS A 45 8.02 -23.31 -1.40
N ASP A 46 7.87 -22.52 -0.35
CA ASP A 46 8.75 -22.51 0.80
C ASP A 46 8.02 -23.05 2.03
N ASN A 47 8.42 -24.25 2.47
CA ASN A 47 7.83 -24.92 3.64
C ASN A 47 8.48 -24.50 4.98
N SER A 48 9.39 -23.51 4.97
CA SER A 48 10.08 -23.05 6.17
C SER A 48 9.15 -22.37 7.19
N LYS A 49 9.63 -22.27 8.43
CA LYS A 49 8.97 -21.57 9.54
C LYS A 49 9.85 -20.41 10.01
N PRO A 50 9.29 -19.21 10.30
CA PRO A 50 7.88 -18.84 10.11
C PRO A 50 7.46 -18.88 8.63
N GLU A 51 6.18 -19.12 8.37
CA GLU A 51 5.69 -19.24 7.00
C GLU A 51 5.89 -17.93 6.22
N SER A 52 6.31 -18.05 4.97
CA SER A 52 6.51 -16.93 4.06
C SER A 52 5.32 -16.76 3.12
N ILE A 53 5.35 -15.72 2.28
CA ILE A 53 4.40 -15.56 1.17
C ILE A 53 4.39 -16.80 0.25
N MET A 54 5.52 -17.49 0.09
CA MET A 54 5.63 -18.70 -0.75
C MET A 54 5.24 -19.99 -0.03
N PHE A 55 4.67 -19.93 1.18
CA PHE A 55 4.14 -21.13 1.82
C PHE A 55 3.02 -21.75 0.95
N PRO A 56 2.93 -23.09 0.80
CA PRO A 56 1.96 -23.71 -0.11
C PRO A 56 0.50 -23.39 0.19
N ASP A 57 0.19 -23.08 1.46
CA ASP A 57 -1.15 -22.74 1.91
C ASP A 57 -1.31 -21.25 2.18
N ILE A 58 -2.43 -20.67 1.75
CA ILE A 58 -2.79 -19.30 2.10
C ILE A 58 -3.37 -19.26 3.51
N LEU A 59 -2.58 -18.75 4.44
CA LEU A 59 -2.92 -18.63 5.85
C LEU A 59 -3.86 -17.46 6.14
N THR A 60 -4.50 -17.50 7.31
CA THR A 60 -5.33 -16.41 7.84
C THR A 60 -4.87 -16.08 9.27
N PRO A 61 -4.16 -14.95 9.49
CA PRO A 61 -3.86 -13.89 8.53
C PRO A 61 -2.84 -14.32 7.47
N PRO A 62 -2.85 -13.69 6.28
CA PRO A 62 -1.84 -13.96 5.26
C PRO A 62 -0.46 -13.49 5.69
N GLN A 63 0.57 -14.22 5.27
CA GLN A 63 1.96 -13.88 5.54
C GLN A 63 2.39 -12.67 4.72
N LYS A 64 3.22 -11.81 5.32
CA LYS A 64 3.60 -10.52 4.74
C LYS A 64 5.02 -10.46 4.19
N ASN A 65 5.83 -11.46 4.50
CA ASN A 65 7.25 -11.49 4.18
C ASN A 65 7.59 -12.70 3.32
N PHE A 66 8.53 -12.52 2.40
CA PHE A 66 9.25 -13.63 1.79
C PHE A 66 10.33 -14.14 2.75
N SER A 67 10.68 -15.42 2.67
CA SER A 67 11.86 -15.95 3.35
C SER A 67 13.14 -15.56 2.63
N ASN A 68 14.27 -15.65 3.32
CA ASN A 68 15.58 -15.39 2.71
C ASN A 68 15.87 -16.35 1.54
N SER A 69 15.45 -17.61 1.63
CA SER A 69 15.61 -18.57 0.54
C SER A 69 14.82 -18.14 -0.70
N THR A 70 13.56 -17.75 -0.54
CA THR A 70 12.74 -17.21 -1.64
C THR A 70 13.37 -15.96 -2.24
N ILE A 71 13.80 -15.03 -1.39
CA ILE A 71 14.41 -13.77 -1.80
C ILE A 71 15.64 -14.04 -2.67
N ASN A 72 16.52 -14.95 -2.27
CA ASN A 72 17.71 -15.30 -3.02
C ASN A 72 17.38 -15.86 -4.41
N VAL A 73 16.39 -16.76 -4.50
CA VAL A 73 15.95 -17.32 -5.79
C VAL A 73 15.41 -16.22 -6.73
N ILE A 74 14.58 -15.31 -6.19
CA ILE A 74 14.07 -14.17 -6.95
C ILE A 74 15.21 -13.27 -7.42
N TYR A 75 16.20 -13.00 -6.56
CA TYR A 75 17.37 -12.20 -6.93
C TYR A 75 18.17 -12.86 -8.05
N ASP A 76 18.41 -14.17 -7.98
CA ASP A 76 19.15 -14.90 -9.00
C ASP A 76 18.43 -14.83 -10.35
N HIS A 77 17.11 -15.01 -10.37
CA HIS A 77 16.30 -14.87 -11.58
C HIS A 77 16.36 -13.46 -12.17
N VAL A 78 16.18 -12.43 -11.33
CA VAL A 78 16.23 -11.02 -11.76
C VAL A 78 17.64 -10.65 -12.23
N ALA A 79 18.70 -11.17 -11.62
CA ALA A 79 20.08 -10.95 -12.05
C ALA A 79 20.37 -11.59 -13.39
N GLN A 80 19.85 -12.79 -13.62
CA GLN A 80 20.10 -13.52 -14.85
C GLN A 80 19.27 -12.96 -16.02
N PHE A 81 17.99 -12.63 -15.81
CA PHE A 81 17.06 -12.33 -16.90
C PHE A 81 16.49 -10.90 -16.89
N GLY A 82 16.59 -10.18 -15.77
CA GLY A 82 16.02 -8.85 -15.58
C GLY A 82 16.62 -7.70 -16.42
N PRO A 83 17.95 -7.63 -16.69
CA PRO A 83 18.59 -6.49 -17.36
C PRO A 83 17.99 -6.03 -18.69
N GLY A 84 17.26 -6.89 -19.40
CA GLY A 84 16.64 -6.55 -20.70
C GLY A 84 15.16 -6.19 -20.68
N CYS A 85 14.48 -6.32 -19.53
CA CYS A 85 13.00 -6.33 -19.47
C CYS A 85 12.42 -5.63 -18.24
N LEU A 86 13.07 -5.75 -17.08
CA LEU A 86 12.61 -5.16 -15.81
C LEU A 86 13.30 -3.82 -15.55
N PHE A 87 14.53 -3.68 -16.02
CA PHE A 87 15.30 -2.46 -15.91
C PHE A 87 15.30 -1.74 -17.27
N GLN A 88 14.87 -0.48 -17.30
CA GLN A 88 15.17 0.37 -18.44
C GLN A 88 16.68 0.70 -18.40
N SER A 89 17.30 0.79 -19.57
CA SER A 89 18.72 1.09 -19.71
C SER A 89 19.08 2.37 -18.93
N GLY A 90 19.86 2.23 -17.85
CA GLY A 90 20.35 3.37 -17.06
C GLY A 90 20.26 3.22 -15.54
N GLU A 91 19.46 2.27 -15.01
CA GLU A 91 19.43 2.04 -13.56
C GLU A 91 20.46 0.97 -13.13
N PRO A 92 21.29 1.23 -12.10
CA PRO A 92 22.30 0.28 -11.65
C PRO A 92 21.66 -0.96 -11.03
N PHE A 93 22.19 -2.13 -11.38
CA PHE A 93 21.77 -3.40 -10.82
C PHE A 93 22.10 -3.46 -9.31
N PRO A 94 21.15 -3.85 -8.44
CA PRO A 94 21.47 -4.08 -7.02
C PRO A 94 22.41 -5.29 -6.89
N ASN A 95 23.65 -5.06 -6.47
CA ASN A 95 24.68 -6.10 -6.39
C ASN A 95 24.38 -7.09 -5.23
N PRO A 96 24.22 -8.41 -5.48
CA PRO A 96 23.83 -9.40 -4.46
C PRO A 96 24.89 -9.70 -3.38
N GLY A 97 26.10 -9.17 -3.51
CA GLY A 97 27.25 -9.54 -2.66
C GLY A 97 27.63 -8.56 -1.55
N GLN A 98 26.95 -7.43 -1.41
CA GLN A 98 27.25 -6.46 -0.36
C GLN A 98 26.10 -6.41 0.64
N GLY A 99 26.18 -7.23 1.70
CA GLY A 99 25.80 -6.72 3.01
C GLY A 99 26.54 -5.39 3.21
N PRO A 100 25.94 -4.38 3.88
CA PRO A 100 26.47 -3.02 3.90
C PRO A 100 27.98 -3.05 4.12
N GLN A 101 28.74 -2.74 3.05
CA GLN A 101 30.18 -2.58 3.15
C GLN A 101 30.38 -1.52 4.24
N PRO A 102 31.17 -1.77 5.30
CA PRO A 102 31.43 -0.74 6.29
C PRO A 102 32.02 0.44 5.54
N THR A 103 31.23 1.50 5.48
CA THR A 103 31.64 2.77 4.90
C THR A 103 32.96 3.15 5.58
N PRO A 104 34.03 3.48 4.84
CA PRO A 104 35.25 4.00 5.44
C PRO A 104 34.86 5.09 6.43
N THR A 105 35.29 4.93 7.68
CA THR A 105 34.97 5.82 8.79
C THR A 105 35.20 7.27 8.34
N PRO A 106 34.16 8.09 8.22
CA PRO A 106 34.34 9.50 7.94
C PRO A 106 35.18 10.11 9.07
N PRO A 107 36.04 11.09 8.77
CA PRO A 107 36.67 11.90 9.80
C PRO A 107 35.62 12.41 10.81
N PRO A 108 35.98 12.65 12.08
CA PRO A 108 35.05 13.14 13.10
C PRO A 108 34.41 14.46 12.63
N GLY A 109 33.20 14.38 12.09
CA GLY A 109 32.56 15.47 11.35
C GLY A 109 31.38 14.92 10.55
N GLN A 110 30.26 14.75 11.25
CA GLN A 110 29.03 14.06 10.82
C GLN A 110 28.59 14.37 9.38
N ASN A 111 28.59 13.35 8.53
CA ASN A 111 27.86 13.40 7.26
C ASN A 111 26.35 13.44 7.55
N PRO A 112 25.58 14.32 6.89
CA PRO A 112 24.13 14.38 7.06
C PRO A 112 23.52 13.04 6.65
N VAL A 113 22.85 12.38 7.59
CA VAL A 113 22.08 11.17 7.36
C VAL A 113 21.09 11.47 6.24
N SER A 114 21.24 10.83 5.08
CA SER A 114 20.26 10.95 3.99
C SER A 114 18.91 10.51 4.55
N PRO A 115 17.86 11.35 4.45
CA PRO A 115 16.59 11.05 5.06
C PRO A 115 16.05 9.75 4.47
N THR A 116 15.92 8.72 5.31
CA THR A 116 15.29 7.45 4.93
C THR A 116 13.91 7.75 4.36
N ALA A 117 13.65 7.33 3.13
CA ALA A 117 12.35 7.44 2.50
C ALA A 117 11.28 6.74 3.38
N ILE A 118 10.09 7.31 3.45
CA ILE A 118 8.98 6.79 4.25
C ILE A 118 7.93 6.23 3.30
N SER A 119 7.55 4.97 3.49
CA SER A 119 6.43 4.36 2.80
C SER A 119 5.13 4.54 3.59
N LEU A 120 4.05 4.89 2.89
CA LEU A 120 2.75 5.18 3.49
C LEU A 120 1.64 4.48 2.70
N SER A 121 0.83 3.69 3.38
CA SER A 121 -0.36 3.05 2.78
C SER A 121 -1.65 3.48 3.46
N LEU A 122 -2.74 3.49 2.70
CA LEU A 122 -4.07 3.80 3.19
C LEU A 122 -5.06 2.75 2.69
N SER A 123 -5.81 2.17 3.63
CA SER A 123 -7.03 1.43 3.31
C SER A 123 -8.23 2.18 3.87
N GLY A 124 -9.38 2.08 3.20
CA GLY A 124 -10.61 2.73 3.66
C GLY A 124 -11.84 2.06 3.10
N SER A 125 -12.88 1.97 3.93
CA SER A 125 -14.14 1.35 3.59
C SER A 125 -15.33 2.17 4.07
N LEU A 126 -16.46 2.04 3.38
CA LEU A 126 -17.72 2.62 3.77
C LEU A 126 -18.84 1.63 3.43
N ASN A 127 -19.52 1.15 4.46
CA ASN A 127 -20.60 0.18 4.25
C ASN A 127 -21.96 0.85 3.99
N LYS A 128 -22.97 0.03 3.66
CA LYS A 128 -24.34 0.49 3.38
C LYS A 128 -25.01 1.16 4.59
N ASN A 129 -24.53 0.98 5.82
CA ASN A 129 -25.06 1.62 7.02
C ASN A 129 -24.35 2.95 7.34
N GLY A 130 -23.39 3.35 6.51
CA GLY A 130 -22.60 4.56 6.74
C GLY A 130 -21.47 4.37 7.76
N LYS A 131 -21.16 3.13 8.17
CA LYS A 131 -19.97 2.85 8.98
C LYS A 131 -18.75 3.03 8.10
N PHE A 132 -17.92 4.00 8.48
CA PHE A 132 -16.66 4.32 7.86
C PHE A 132 -15.52 3.69 8.68
N SER A 133 -14.56 3.10 7.99
CA SER A 133 -13.27 2.73 8.58
C SER A 133 -12.14 3.15 7.66
N ALA A 134 -11.01 3.56 8.24
CA ALA A 134 -9.77 3.77 7.51
C ALA A 134 -8.57 3.36 8.38
N THR A 135 -7.56 2.79 7.75
CA THR A 135 -6.30 2.43 8.40
C THR A 135 -5.15 2.98 7.57
N ILE A 136 -4.29 3.74 8.23
CA ILE A 136 -3.05 4.26 7.66
C ILE A 136 -1.91 3.42 8.24
N ASN A 137 -1.03 2.93 7.38
CA ASN A 137 0.19 2.25 7.83
C ASN A 137 1.42 2.98 7.32
N LEU A 138 2.39 3.14 8.22
CA LEU A 138 3.76 3.53 7.93
C LEU A 138 4.63 2.27 7.98
N ASP A 139 5.71 2.25 7.21
CA ASP A 139 6.73 1.20 7.29
C ASP A 139 7.50 1.19 8.61
N GLN A 140 7.64 2.34 9.26
CA GLN A 140 8.34 2.51 10.53
C GLN A 140 7.73 3.61 11.40
N THR A 141 7.90 3.51 12.72
CA THR A 141 7.51 4.58 13.65
C THR A 141 8.40 5.80 13.44
N ARG A 142 7.79 6.98 13.32
CA ARG A 142 8.48 8.24 13.08
C ARG A 142 7.95 9.34 14.02
N PRO A 143 8.63 9.59 15.15
CA PRO A 143 8.17 10.58 16.11
C PRO A 143 8.19 12.02 15.56
N ASP A 144 9.02 12.27 14.54
CA ASP A 144 9.19 13.53 13.82
C ASP A 144 8.13 13.77 12.73
N CYS A 145 7.22 12.82 12.52
CA CYS A 145 6.20 12.92 11.48
C CYS A 145 4.85 13.38 12.03
N VAL A 146 4.18 14.21 11.23
CA VAL A 146 2.75 14.49 11.32
C VAL A 146 2.06 13.81 10.15
N VAL A 147 1.10 12.93 10.44
CA VAL A 147 0.32 12.23 9.43
C VAL A 147 -1.07 12.81 9.39
N SER A 148 -1.56 13.13 8.19
CA SER A 148 -2.87 13.72 7.95
C SER A 148 -3.67 12.88 6.96
N LEU A 149 -4.93 12.61 7.31
CA LEU A 149 -5.91 12.02 6.40
C LEU A 149 -6.68 13.15 5.73
N LYS A 150 -6.58 13.29 4.40
CA LYS A 150 -7.32 14.29 3.63
C LYS A 150 -8.48 13.68 2.86
N GLY A 151 -9.53 14.47 2.65
CA GLY A 151 -10.71 14.09 1.87
C GLY A 151 -11.14 15.16 0.87
N SER A 152 -11.50 14.75 -0.34
CA SER A 152 -11.94 15.66 -1.42
C SER A 152 -13.06 15.05 -2.28
N PRO A 153 -13.98 15.87 -2.81
CA PRO A 153 -14.96 15.41 -3.79
C PRO A 153 -14.39 15.24 -5.21
N LYS A 154 -13.15 15.70 -5.46
CA LYS A 154 -12.47 15.61 -6.76
C LYS A 154 -11.09 14.96 -6.57
N ARG A 155 -10.80 13.89 -7.34
CA ARG A 155 -9.55 13.13 -7.24
C ARG A 155 -8.31 14.01 -7.40
N ASN A 156 -8.32 14.88 -8.41
CA ASN A 156 -7.21 15.81 -8.72
C ASN A 156 -7.09 17.00 -7.75
N LYS A 157 -7.98 17.12 -6.75
CA LYS A 157 -7.92 18.17 -5.72
C LYS A 157 -7.78 17.59 -4.32
N ILE A 158 -7.15 16.42 -4.17
CA ILE A 158 -7.03 15.74 -2.88
C ILE A 158 -5.96 16.37 -1.98
N SER A 159 -4.85 16.87 -2.55
CA SER A 159 -3.78 17.57 -1.82
C SER A 159 -4.27 18.86 -1.14
N ALA A 160 -5.15 19.60 -1.82
CA ALA A 160 -5.87 20.77 -1.31
C ALA A 160 -7.23 20.41 -0.63
N GLY A 161 -7.46 19.12 -0.37
CA GLY A 161 -8.68 18.63 0.28
C GLY A 161 -8.78 19.02 1.76
N ASN A 162 -9.91 18.69 2.39
CA ASN A 162 -10.08 18.92 3.82
C ASN A 162 -9.26 17.90 4.61
N THR A 163 -8.44 18.36 5.56
CA THR A 163 -7.90 17.50 6.60
C THR A 163 -9.04 16.98 7.47
N LEU A 164 -9.23 15.66 7.46
CA LEU A 164 -10.26 14.94 8.20
C LEU A 164 -9.79 14.57 9.60
N ALA A 165 -8.54 14.14 9.71
CA ALA A 165 -7.86 13.82 10.96
C ALA A 165 -6.35 14.05 10.77
N SER A 166 -5.65 14.31 11.87
CA SER A 166 -4.19 14.42 11.91
C SER A 166 -3.68 13.88 13.23
N TYR A 167 -2.50 13.27 13.23
CA TYR A 167 -1.82 12.84 14.45
C TYR A 167 -0.31 13.07 14.32
N SER A 168 0.32 13.37 15.45
CA SER A 168 1.78 13.51 15.58
C SER A 168 2.35 12.26 16.23
N GLY A 169 3.66 12.04 16.11
CA GLY A 169 4.30 10.89 16.73
C GLY A 169 3.95 9.59 16.02
N ALA A 170 4.03 9.60 14.68
CA ALA A 170 3.40 8.61 13.83
C ALA A 170 3.86 7.19 14.17
N GLN A 171 2.91 6.37 14.62
CA GLN A 171 3.10 4.93 14.81
C GLN A 171 2.99 4.20 13.47
N VAL A 172 3.51 2.96 13.43
CA VAL A 172 3.39 2.05 12.27
C VAL A 172 1.95 1.92 11.77
N THR A 173 0.94 2.02 12.64
CA THR A 173 -0.47 1.89 12.25
C THR A 173 -1.36 2.85 13.01
N GLN A 174 -2.22 3.57 12.29
CA GLN A 174 -3.31 4.36 12.87
C GLN A 174 -4.64 3.97 12.23
N SER A 175 -5.64 3.70 13.05
CA SER A 175 -6.99 3.36 12.59
C SER A 175 -8.01 4.43 12.98
N TYR A 176 -9.01 4.60 12.13
CA TYR A 176 -10.15 5.48 12.30
C TYR A 176 -11.43 4.68 12.05
N SER A 177 -12.43 4.85 12.91
CA SER A 177 -13.74 4.22 12.73
C SER A 177 -14.83 5.14 13.25
N THR A 178 -15.81 5.47 12.41
CA THR A 178 -16.97 6.27 12.83
C THR A 178 -18.19 5.96 11.97
N THR A 179 -19.34 6.54 12.30
CA THR A 179 -20.58 6.38 11.53
C THR A 179 -21.02 7.72 10.94
N VAL A 180 -21.17 7.75 9.61
CA VAL A 180 -21.71 8.89 8.87
C VAL A 180 -23.03 8.46 8.22
N PRO A 181 -24.18 8.58 8.93
CA PRO A 181 -25.46 8.02 8.51
C PRO A 181 -26.16 8.86 7.43
N PHE A 182 -25.40 9.49 6.54
CA PHE A 182 -25.89 10.39 5.50
C PHE A 182 -25.54 9.82 4.13
N LYS A 183 -26.55 9.74 3.25
CA LYS A 183 -26.36 9.38 1.85
C LYS A 183 -25.86 10.60 1.08
N ALA A 184 -24.76 10.45 0.35
CA ALA A 184 -24.32 11.50 -0.56
C ALA A 184 -25.14 11.47 -1.86
N SER A 185 -25.26 12.63 -2.50
CA SER A 185 -25.83 12.81 -3.83
C SER A 185 -24.85 13.57 -4.73
N ALA A 186 -24.96 13.32 -6.03
CA ALA A 186 -24.25 14.05 -7.07
C ALA A 186 -25.23 14.42 -8.19
N LYS A 187 -24.98 15.54 -8.89
CA LYS A 187 -25.78 15.97 -10.04
C LYS A 187 -25.72 14.99 -11.22
N LYS A 188 -24.58 14.30 -11.40
CA LYS A 188 -24.36 13.29 -12.45
C LYS A 188 -23.49 12.15 -11.91
N GLY A 189 -23.90 10.91 -12.17
CA GLY A 189 -23.18 9.70 -11.76
C GLY A 189 -23.26 9.39 -10.26
N ALA A 190 -22.61 8.29 -9.85
CA ALA A 190 -22.51 7.91 -8.44
C ALA A 190 -21.57 8.88 -7.70
N PRO A 191 -21.99 9.49 -6.57
CA PRO A 191 -21.13 10.38 -5.80
C PRO A 191 -19.94 9.59 -5.23
N LYS A 192 -18.73 10.10 -5.51
CA LYS A 192 -17.45 9.54 -5.05
C LYS A 192 -16.77 10.53 -4.10
N ALA A 193 -16.24 10.03 -2.99
CA ALA A 193 -15.30 10.77 -2.15
C ALA A 193 -13.92 10.13 -2.30
N TYR A 194 -12.88 10.95 -2.33
CA TYR A 194 -11.50 10.50 -2.45
C TYR A 194 -10.78 10.80 -1.15
N LEU A 195 -9.99 9.84 -0.67
CA LEU A 195 -9.17 9.95 0.53
C LEU A 195 -7.70 9.70 0.16
N GLN A 196 -6.79 10.38 0.85
CA GLN A 196 -5.36 10.14 0.74
C GLN A 196 -4.70 10.51 2.08
N ALA A 197 -3.74 9.71 2.51
CA ALA A 197 -2.91 10.01 3.66
C ALA A 197 -1.64 10.75 3.20
N PHE A 198 -1.20 11.71 3.99
CA PHE A 198 0.05 12.45 3.80
C PHE A 198 0.85 12.41 5.09
N ALA A 199 2.15 12.16 5.01
CA ALA A 199 3.06 12.25 6.14
C ALA A 199 4.07 13.37 5.88
N THR A 200 4.18 14.34 6.78
CA THR A 200 5.20 15.39 6.75
C THR A 200 6.18 15.18 7.88
N CYS A 201 7.46 15.02 7.57
CA CYS A 201 8.51 14.66 8.53
C CYS A 201 9.69 15.62 8.40
N GLY A 202 10.26 16.06 9.53
CA GLY A 202 11.38 17.00 9.53
C GLY A 202 11.13 18.30 8.75
N GLY A 203 9.86 18.72 8.63
CA GLY A 203 9.47 19.99 7.99
C GLY A 203 9.48 20.03 6.44
N SER A 204 9.89 18.97 5.73
CA SER A 204 10.04 19.03 4.27
C SER A 204 9.70 17.75 3.52
N THR A 205 9.95 16.57 4.11
CA THR A 205 9.67 15.30 3.41
C THR A 205 8.19 15.00 3.49
N THR A 206 7.54 14.90 2.33
CA THR A 206 6.11 14.58 2.23
C THR A 206 5.93 13.23 1.54
N ALA A 207 5.60 12.18 2.30
CA ALA A 207 5.13 10.92 1.71
C ALA A 207 3.62 10.96 1.51
N SER A 208 3.10 10.25 0.51
CA SER A 208 1.66 10.15 0.29
C SER A 208 1.24 8.73 -0.06
N SER A 209 0.10 8.29 0.47
CA SER A 209 -0.48 7.01 0.10
C SER A 209 -1.10 7.06 -1.30
N GLU A 210 -1.53 5.91 -1.79
CA GLU A 210 -2.52 5.86 -2.88
C GLU A 210 -3.85 6.52 -2.49
N ILE A 211 -4.64 6.87 -3.51
CA ILE A 211 -5.97 7.46 -3.32
C ILE A 211 -7.02 6.37 -3.16
N VAL A 212 -7.68 6.35 -2.01
CA VAL A 212 -8.85 5.48 -1.76
C VAL A 212 -10.13 6.17 -2.22
N THR A 213 -10.98 5.44 -2.96
CA THR A 213 -12.28 5.94 -3.41
C THR A 213 -13.43 5.34 -2.60
N LEU A 214 -14.21 6.19 -1.94
CA LEU A 214 -15.43 5.81 -1.24
C LEU A 214 -16.67 6.09 -2.10
N LYS A 215 -17.73 5.31 -1.88
CA LYS A 215 -19.02 5.41 -2.58
C LYS A 215 -20.16 5.82 -1.62
N PRO A 216 -20.18 7.05 -1.09
CA PRO A 216 -21.19 7.48 -0.11
C PRO A 216 -22.62 7.54 -0.66
N GLY A 217 -22.80 7.41 -1.97
CA GLY A 217 -24.12 7.19 -2.59
C GLY A 217 -24.74 5.83 -2.30
N GLN A 218 -23.98 4.87 -1.76
CA GLN A 218 -24.47 3.54 -1.40
C GLN A 218 -24.99 3.44 0.04
N VAL A 219 -24.81 4.49 0.85
CA VAL A 219 -25.32 4.54 2.23
C VAL A 219 -26.85 4.57 2.20
N ARG A 220 -27.47 3.63 2.92
CA ARG A 220 -28.89 3.59 3.24
C ARG A 220 -29.13 4.62 4.34
N SER A 221 -29.71 5.76 3.98
CA SER A 221 -30.09 6.79 4.93
C SER A 221 -31.56 7.12 4.72
N LYS A 222 -32.32 7.20 5.81
CA LYS A 222 -33.69 7.73 5.85
C LYS A 222 -33.70 9.27 5.85
N LYS A 223 -32.55 9.91 6.06
CA LYS A 223 -32.40 11.37 6.11
C LYS A 223 -32.20 11.97 4.72
N ASN A 224 -32.40 13.28 4.61
CA ASN A 224 -32.15 14.04 3.39
C ASN A 224 -30.74 13.78 2.84
N LYS A 225 -30.66 13.59 1.52
CA LYS A 225 -29.39 13.43 0.80
C LYS A 225 -28.57 14.70 0.96
N VAL A 226 -27.26 14.57 1.11
CA VAL A 226 -26.34 15.70 1.21
C VAL A 226 -25.42 15.76 -0.01
N SER A 227 -24.86 16.94 -0.31
CA SER A 227 -23.80 17.04 -1.31
C SER A 227 -22.56 16.28 -0.83
N ILE A 228 -21.72 15.82 -1.75
CA ILE A 228 -20.48 15.12 -1.42
C ILE A 228 -19.55 15.97 -0.53
N GLY A 229 -19.48 17.28 -0.75
CA GLY A 229 -18.71 18.19 0.08
C GLY A 229 -19.26 18.30 1.51
N ALA A 230 -20.58 18.36 1.66
CA ALA A 230 -21.23 18.34 2.97
C ALA A 230 -21.04 16.99 3.68
N TRP A 231 -21.04 15.88 2.94
CA TRP A 231 -20.72 14.56 3.48
C TRP A 231 -19.30 14.50 4.05
N ILE A 232 -18.30 15.00 3.31
CA ILE A 232 -16.90 15.06 3.76
C ILE A 232 -16.75 15.94 5.01
N LYS A 233 -17.43 17.09 5.07
CA LYS A 233 -17.45 17.96 6.27
C LYS A 233 -18.03 17.24 7.49
N LYS A 234 -19.09 16.44 7.29
CA LYS A 234 -19.68 15.62 8.37
C LYS A 234 -18.73 14.51 8.81
N LEU A 235 -18.04 13.84 7.88
CA LEU A 235 -17.02 12.85 8.21
C LEU A 235 -15.90 13.47 9.04
N LYS A 236 -15.37 14.63 8.64
CA LYS A 236 -14.38 15.38 9.42
C LYS A 236 -14.84 15.60 10.87
N LYS A 237 -16.06 16.13 11.07
CA LYS A 237 -16.61 16.38 12.42
C LYS A 237 -16.70 15.11 13.30
N GLN A 238 -16.79 13.94 12.68
CA GLN A 238 -16.91 12.65 13.38
C GLN A 238 -15.55 11.96 13.64
N LEU A 239 -14.48 12.50 13.07
CA LEU A 239 -13.10 12.00 13.21
C LEU A 239 -12.20 12.94 14.01
N SER A 240 -12.58 14.22 14.12
CA SER A 240 -11.98 15.20 15.02
C SER A 240 -12.55 15.01 16.43
#